data_AF-A0A9D6QFL5-F1
#
_entry.id   AF-A0A9D6QFL5-F1
#
_cell.length_a   1.000
_cell.length_b   1.000
_cell.length_c   1.000
_cell.angle_alpha   90.00
_cell.angle_beta   90.00
_cell.angle_gamma   90.00
#
_symmetry.space_group_name_H-M   'P 1'
#
loop_
_entity.id
_entity.type
_entity.pdbx_description
1 polymer ?
#
loop_
_entity_poly.entity_id
_entity_poly.type
_entity_poly.pdbx_seq_one_letter_code
_entity_poly.pdbx_strand_id
1 'polypeptide(L)'
;MQGESPISGMGNLVVNGTLRLGSTNSDGALVAGGSGLGNIRNTYTNRTYNSGCKIVYGGISAQVIGSGHPAIAGVTTEIDNASGVTFNTTASGNSGTTIILIPGDLILTNGNLNIVGSATIVRSLMLNANITANSNNITFSGVNTSLVINGTGALGVFPTPIAGQTIQNLTLNRTVSGSATFNKLTILGIVTLTNGTATFGGTTTIAGNVSLASGTVLAFDGQSLSMAGNFTSSGLLSASGTSSLSLTGVNALTSPLNFVPTNNTLQDLTINISNTSGTSVQIGSSTLNITNSLTLTDGFLDIANALNMSNGSTINFNATGANPSSITTSSPSGGPWNLNYSGTLGFTTGLEIPASGSLLSLSTSNSSTATGITLAQSLNVGSGGIIINADNRFWRDYNGLRSRCCSHKFLQRYHQWRWYFNSLGNI
;
A
#
# COMPACT_ATOMS: atom_id res chain seq x y z
N MET A 1 15.08 12.76 -43.92
CA MET A 1 13.68 12.74 -44.38
C MET A 1 12.86 12.07 -43.28
N GLN A 2 11.89 12.76 -42.68
CA GLN A 2 10.93 12.09 -41.80
C GLN A 2 10.15 11.08 -42.67
N GLY A 3 10.02 9.84 -42.21
CA GLY A 3 9.38 8.75 -42.96
C GLY A 3 7.86 8.92 -43.04
N GLU A 4 7.40 10.02 -43.63
CA GLU A 4 6.01 10.42 -43.68
C GLU A 4 5.45 10.22 -45.09
N SER A 5 4.34 9.51 -45.18
CA SER A 5 3.49 9.46 -46.38
C SER A 5 2.08 9.86 -45.96
N PRO A 6 1.74 11.16 -46.03
CA PRO A 6 0.50 11.63 -45.46
C PRO A 6 -0.69 11.35 -46.36
N ILE A 7 -1.75 10.78 -45.77
CA ILE A 7 -3.12 10.80 -46.26
C ILE A 7 -3.85 11.90 -45.49
N SER A 8 -4.21 12.97 -46.18
CA SER A 8 -4.91 14.13 -45.62
C SER A 8 -6.09 14.56 -46.49
N GLY A 9 -7.15 15.09 -45.89
CA GLY A 9 -8.32 15.59 -46.60
C GLY A 9 -9.61 15.49 -45.78
N MET A 10 -10.74 15.85 -46.39
CA MET A 10 -12.08 15.78 -45.77
C MET A 10 -12.82 14.47 -46.06
N GLY A 11 -12.22 13.53 -46.81
CA GLY A 11 -12.87 12.24 -47.15
C GLY A 11 -13.12 11.36 -45.92
N ASN A 12 -13.92 10.31 -46.04
CA ASN A 12 -14.16 9.37 -44.95
C ASN A 12 -13.11 8.25 -44.97
N LEU A 13 -12.53 7.93 -43.80
CA LEU A 13 -11.70 6.76 -43.58
C LEU A 13 -12.50 5.70 -42.82
N VAL A 14 -12.70 4.53 -43.42
CA VAL A 14 -13.34 3.39 -42.77
C VAL A 14 -12.33 2.27 -42.60
N VAL A 15 -12.16 1.78 -41.37
CA VAL A 15 -11.24 0.70 -41.03
C VAL A 15 -12.02 -0.51 -40.54
N ASN A 16 -12.02 -1.57 -41.36
CA ASN A 16 -12.63 -2.87 -41.06
C ASN A 16 -11.61 -3.95 -40.64
N GLY A 17 -10.34 -3.73 -40.95
CA GLY A 17 -9.27 -4.72 -40.78
C GLY A 17 -8.11 -4.19 -39.95
N THR A 18 -6.88 -4.45 -40.40
CA THR A 18 -5.68 -3.97 -39.73
C THR A 18 -5.18 -2.68 -40.37
N LEU A 19 -5.04 -1.62 -39.58
CA LEU A 19 -4.33 -0.41 -39.95
C LEU A 19 -2.93 -0.43 -39.32
N ARG A 20 -1.89 -0.58 -40.15
CA ARG A 20 -0.49 -0.54 -39.70
C ARG A 20 0.09 0.87 -39.88
N LEU A 21 0.72 1.37 -38.84
CA LEU A 21 1.18 2.76 -38.72
C LEU A 21 2.70 2.83 -38.54
N GLY A 22 3.29 3.82 -39.21
CA GLY A 22 4.72 4.06 -39.36
C GLY A 22 5.05 5.55 -39.24
N SER A 23 5.34 6.12 -38.06
CA SER A 23 5.74 7.54 -37.98
C SER A 23 6.72 7.85 -36.86
N THR A 24 7.78 8.58 -37.18
CA THR A 24 8.72 9.16 -36.20
C THR A 24 8.31 10.55 -35.75
N ASN A 25 7.17 11.06 -36.23
CA ASN A 25 6.73 12.41 -35.87
C ASN A 25 6.31 12.47 -34.40
N SER A 26 6.62 13.60 -33.73
CA SER A 26 6.23 13.83 -32.34
C SER A 26 4.72 13.92 -32.13
N ASP A 27 3.94 14.28 -33.15
CA ASP A 27 2.48 14.30 -33.08
C ASP A 27 1.88 12.88 -33.25
N GLY A 28 2.69 11.92 -33.69
CA GLY A 28 2.32 10.53 -33.93
C GLY A 28 1.78 10.25 -35.35
N ALA A 29 1.61 8.96 -35.67
CA ALA A 29 1.20 8.55 -37.01
C ALA A 29 -0.27 8.90 -37.35
N LEU A 30 -1.10 9.04 -36.32
CA LEU A 30 -2.54 9.23 -36.43
C LEU A 30 -2.93 10.43 -35.59
N VAL A 31 -3.26 11.55 -36.23
CA VAL A 31 -3.48 12.84 -35.56
C VAL A 31 -4.89 13.33 -35.83
N ALA A 32 -5.61 13.80 -34.82
CA ALA A 32 -6.93 14.38 -35.02
C ALA A 32 -6.82 15.75 -35.69
N GLY A 33 -7.58 15.98 -36.77
CA GLY A 33 -7.61 17.25 -37.48
C GLY A 33 -6.56 17.37 -38.59
N GLY A 34 -6.62 18.48 -39.34
CA GLY A 34 -5.78 18.72 -40.52
C GLY A 34 -4.46 19.46 -40.26
N SER A 35 -4.25 20.01 -39.06
CA SER A 35 -3.14 20.93 -38.75
C SER A 35 -1.91 20.30 -38.09
N GLY A 36 -1.99 19.05 -37.64
CA GLY A 36 -0.84 18.35 -37.07
C GLY A 36 0.02 17.65 -38.12
N LEU A 37 1.17 17.13 -37.70
CA LEU A 37 2.06 16.35 -38.55
C LEU A 37 1.82 14.85 -38.32
N GLY A 38 1.74 14.05 -39.39
CA GLY A 38 1.45 12.63 -39.24
C GLY A 38 0.98 11.99 -40.53
N ASN A 39 0.92 10.66 -40.53
CA ASN A 39 0.58 9.88 -41.72
C ASN A 39 -0.91 9.96 -42.04
N ILE A 40 -1.79 10.05 -41.03
CA ILE A 40 -3.24 10.15 -41.26
C ILE A 40 -3.77 11.41 -40.57
N ARG A 41 -4.16 12.38 -41.40
CA ARG A 41 -4.57 13.75 -41.04
C ARG A 41 -5.97 14.04 -41.57
N ASN A 42 -6.94 13.40 -40.94
CA ASN A 42 -8.36 13.58 -41.20
C ASN A 42 -9.08 14.07 -39.93
N THR A 43 -10.16 14.83 -40.07
CA THR A 43 -11.02 15.22 -38.95
C THR A 43 -11.58 13.98 -38.24
N TYR A 44 -11.66 14.02 -36.92
CA TYR A 44 -12.10 12.87 -36.11
C TYR A 44 -13.48 12.34 -36.52
N THR A 45 -14.40 13.23 -36.89
CA THR A 45 -15.76 12.90 -37.35
C THR A 45 -15.81 12.08 -38.63
N ASN A 46 -14.72 12.02 -39.39
CA ASN A 46 -14.67 11.37 -40.69
C ASN A 46 -13.90 10.04 -40.62
N ARG A 47 -13.68 9.50 -39.41
CA ARG A 47 -13.05 8.19 -39.19
C ARG A 47 -14.03 7.24 -38.55
N THR A 48 -14.21 6.09 -39.18
CA THR A 48 -15.01 4.99 -38.65
C THR A 48 -14.08 3.81 -38.42
N TYR A 49 -13.91 3.43 -37.16
CA TYR A 49 -13.21 2.20 -36.77
C TYR A 49 -14.28 1.21 -36.34
N ASN A 50 -14.48 0.16 -37.15
CA ASN A 50 -15.49 -0.85 -36.83
C ASN A 50 -14.95 -1.80 -35.77
N SER A 51 -15.85 -2.32 -34.92
CA SER A 51 -15.50 -3.29 -33.89
C SER A 51 -14.78 -4.50 -34.52
N GLY A 52 -13.71 -4.95 -33.87
CA GLY A 52 -12.84 -6.02 -34.37
C GLY A 52 -11.69 -5.54 -35.27
N CYS A 53 -11.63 -4.25 -35.62
CA CYS A 53 -10.47 -3.72 -36.32
C CYS A 53 -9.24 -3.62 -35.39
N LYS A 54 -8.05 -3.57 -35.99
CA LYS A 54 -6.77 -3.55 -35.27
C LYS A 54 -5.89 -2.38 -35.71
N ILE A 55 -5.29 -1.66 -34.77
CA ILE A 55 -4.29 -0.61 -35.02
C ILE A 55 -2.92 -1.13 -34.60
N VAL A 56 -1.99 -1.23 -35.54
CA VAL A 56 -0.64 -1.74 -35.28
C VAL A 56 0.37 -0.61 -35.39
N TYR A 57 1.06 -0.29 -34.30
CA TYR A 57 2.22 0.61 -34.29
C TYR A 57 3.47 -0.21 -34.63
N GLY A 58 3.85 -0.18 -35.90
CA GLY A 58 4.69 -1.22 -36.53
C GLY A 58 5.95 -0.73 -37.25
N GLY A 59 6.51 0.41 -36.84
CA GLY A 59 7.70 1.02 -37.46
C GLY A 59 9.03 0.45 -36.99
N ILE A 60 10.13 0.92 -37.59
CA ILE A 60 11.51 0.52 -37.24
C ILE A 60 12.17 1.42 -36.18
N SER A 61 11.72 2.67 -36.10
CA SER A 61 12.21 3.68 -35.15
C SER A 61 11.15 3.95 -34.08
N ALA A 62 11.53 4.59 -32.98
CA ALA A 62 10.60 4.94 -31.91
C ALA A 62 9.40 5.73 -32.46
N GLN A 63 8.20 5.38 -32.00
CA GLN A 63 6.94 5.96 -32.47
C GLN A 63 6.17 6.63 -31.35
N VAL A 64 5.21 7.45 -31.75
CA VAL A 64 4.31 8.14 -30.83
C VAL A 64 2.85 7.82 -31.16
N ILE A 65 2.06 7.55 -30.12
CA ILE A 65 0.59 7.48 -30.23
C ILE A 65 0.07 8.92 -30.31
N GLY A 66 -0.47 9.29 -31.46
CA GLY A 66 -1.03 10.62 -31.68
C GLY A 66 -2.46 10.79 -31.19
N SER A 67 -2.93 12.04 -31.22
CA SER A 67 -4.26 12.47 -30.76
C SER A 67 -5.43 11.85 -31.53
N GLY A 68 -5.16 11.18 -32.65
CA GLY A 68 -6.16 10.57 -33.50
C GLY A 68 -6.45 9.10 -33.21
N HIS A 69 -5.81 8.48 -32.21
CA HIS A 69 -6.07 7.08 -31.84
C HIS A 69 -7.57 6.86 -31.55
N PRO A 70 -8.21 5.75 -31.96
CA PRO A 70 -9.63 5.55 -31.72
C PRO A 70 -9.95 5.37 -30.23
N ALA A 71 -11.12 5.87 -29.81
CA ALA A 71 -11.70 5.62 -28.48
C ALA A 71 -12.90 4.65 -28.53
N ILE A 72 -13.16 4.06 -29.71
CA ILE A 72 -14.32 3.21 -29.98
C ILE A 72 -14.07 1.80 -29.43
N ALA A 73 -15.04 1.24 -28.70
CA ALA A 73 -14.98 -0.11 -28.16
C ALA A 73 -14.67 -1.17 -29.23
N GLY A 74 -13.94 -2.21 -28.84
CA GLY A 74 -13.62 -3.35 -29.71
C GLY A 74 -12.50 -3.10 -30.73
N VAL A 75 -11.81 -1.96 -30.65
CA VAL A 75 -10.60 -1.71 -31.45
C VAL A 75 -9.36 -2.18 -30.69
N THR A 76 -8.68 -3.18 -31.23
CA THR A 76 -7.42 -3.72 -30.67
C THR A 76 -6.25 -2.79 -31.00
N THR A 77 -5.38 -2.57 -30.03
CA THR A 77 -4.12 -1.85 -30.22
C THR A 77 -2.96 -2.83 -30.09
N GLU A 78 -2.09 -2.84 -31.09
CA GLU A 78 -0.89 -3.69 -31.12
C GLU A 78 0.37 -2.83 -31.20
N ILE A 79 1.34 -3.12 -30.32
CA ILE A 79 2.68 -2.56 -30.31
C ILE A 79 3.64 -3.59 -30.91
N ASP A 80 4.04 -3.35 -32.15
CA ASP A 80 4.93 -4.23 -32.93
C ASP A 80 6.14 -3.42 -33.42
N ASN A 81 6.85 -2.79 -32.47
CA ASN A 81 7.95 -1.89 -32.75
C ASN A 81 9.03 -1.98 -31.67
N ALA A 82 10.17 -2.59 -32.00
CA ALA A 82 11.24 -2.89 -31.05
C ALA A 82 11.88 -1.64 -30.44
N SER A 83 11.78 -0.49 -31.12
CA SER A 83 12.22 0.80 -30.61
C SER A 83 11.26 1.41 -29.59
N GLY A 84 10.10 0.79 -29.36
CA GLY A 84 9.07 1.24 -28.44
C GLY A 84 8.08 2.24 -29.04
N VAL A 85 6.93 2.33 -28.40
CA VAL A 85 5.85 3.25 -28.76
C VAL A 85 5.52 4.07 -27.53
N THR A 86 5.49 5.38 -27.69
CA THR A 86 5.37 6.30 -26.57
C THR A 86 4.06 7.07 -26.66
N PHE A 87 3.31 7.13 -25.58
CA PHE A 87 2.32 8.16 -25.35
C PHE A 87 2.99 9.30 -24.57
N ASN A 88 3.59 10.21 -25.33
CA ASN A 88 4.29 11.39 -24.86
C ASN A 88 4.12 12.49 -25.88
N THR A 89 3.12 13.32 -25.73
CA THR A 89 2.96 14.43 -26.67
C THR A 89 2.69 15.69 -25.91
N THR A 90 3.35 16.76 -26.29
CA THR A 90 2.93 18.13 -26.01
C THR A 90 1.52 18.43 -26.57
N ALA A 91 0.93 17.51 -27.37
CA ALA A 91 -0.46 17.47 -27.82
C ALA A 91 -1.34 16.52 -26.95
N SER A 92 -2.66 16.72 -26.95
CA SER A 92 -3.65 15.88 -26.26
C SER A 92 -3.70 14.44 -26.79
N GLY A 93 -4.09 13.47 -25.96
CA GLY A 93 -4.38 12.09 -26.36
C GLY A 93 -5.69 11.94 -27.14
N ASN A 94 -6.17 10.70 -27.33
CA ASN A 94 -7.35 10.42 -28.15
C ASN A 94 -8.68 10.98 -27.64
N SER A 95 -8.70 11.45 -26.40
CA SER A 95 -9.87 12.07 -25.78
C SER A 95 -9.85 13.61 -25.86
N GLY A 96 -8.91 14.24 -26.58
CA GLY A 96 -8.69 15.69 -26.47
C GLY A 96 -8.11 16.10 -25.10
N THR A 97 -7.77 15.13 -24.26
CA THR A 97 -7.25 15.27 -22.89
C THR A 97 -5.96 14.47 -22.71
N THR A 98 -5.36 14.54 -21.54
CA THR A 98 -4.12 13.87 -21.13
C THR A 98 -4.18 12.33 -21.05
N ILE A 99 -5.22 11.71 -21.62
CA ILE A 99 -5.53 10.28 -21.47
C ILE A 99 -5.35 9.57 -22.82
N ILE A 100 -4.72 8.40 -22.79
CA ILE A 100 -4.81 7.41 -23.85
C ILE A 100 -5.76 6.30 -23.39
N LEU A 101 -6.91 6.21 -24.05
CA LEU A 101 -7.83 5.09 -23.90
C LEU A 101 -7.48 4.00 -24.91
N ILE A 102 -7.24 2.77 -24.44
CA ILE A 102 -7.22 1.56 -25.25
C ILE A 102 -8.55 0.82 -25.03
N PRO A 103 -9.49 0.94 -25.98
CA PRO A 103 -10.88 0.53 -25.78
C PRO A 103 -11.12 -0.96 -26.07
N GLY A 104 -10.21 -1.64 -26.78
CA GLY A 104 -10.14 -3.10 -26.94
C GLY A 104 -8.88 -3.67 -26.31
N ASP A 105 -8.44 -4.85 -26.78
CA ASP A 105 -7.24 -5.50 -26.25
C ASP A 105 -5.97 -4.70 -26.58
N LEU A 106 -5.00 -4.75 -25.66
CA LEU A 106 -3.64 -4.27 -25.88
C LEU A 106 -2.70 -5.46 -26.10
N ILE A 107 -2.07 -5.54 -27.26
CA ILE A 107 -1.08 -6.56 -27.60
C ILE A 107 0.29 -5.89 -27.69
N LEU A 108 1.28 -6.40 -26.97
CA LEU A 108 2.68 -5.99 -27.09
C LEU A 108 3.42 -7.15 -27.79
N THR A 109 3.58 -7.07 -29.10
CA THR A 109 4.18 -8.14 -29.92
C THR A 109 5.69 -8.06 -29.88
N ASN A 110 6.25 -6.87 -30.10
CA ASN A 110 7.69 -6.67 -30.24
C ASN A 110 8.09 -5.27 -29.80
N GLY A 111 7.68 -4.83 -28.61
CA GLY A 111 8.01 -3.50 -28.13
C GLY A 111 7.23 -3.06 -26.90
N ASN A 112 7.79 -2.08 -26.19
CA ASN A 112 7.16 -1.51 -25.01
C ASN A 112 6.17 -0.38 -25.37
N LEU A 113 5.14 -0.23 -24.53
CA LEU A 113 4.32 0.98 -24.49
C LEU A 113 4.81 1.88 -23.36
N ASN A 114 5.21 3.11 -23.67
CA ASN A 114 5.77 4.04 -22.70
C ASN A 114 4.80 5.20 -22.44
N ILE A 115 4.35 5.38 -21.20
CA ILE A 115 3.49 6.48 -20.76
C ILE A 115 4.36 7.52 -20.06
N VAL A 116 4.50 8.71 -20.65
CA VAL A 116 5.48 9.70 -20.17
C VAL A 116 4.78 10.99 -19.74
N GLY A 117 4.71 11.21 -18.44
CA GLY A 117 4.29 12.47 -17.83
C GLY A 117 5.49 13.36 -17.46
N SER A 118 5.20 14.53 -16.91
CA SER A 118 6.21 15.44 -16.34
C SER A 118 5.66 16.11 -15.08
N ALA A 119 6.43 16.99 -14.43
CA ALA A 119 5.95 17.76 -13.29
C ALA A 119 4.72 18.65 -13.61
N THR A 120 4.56 19.07 -14.87
CA THR A 120 3.45 19.92 -15.32
C THR A 120 2.44 19.18 -16.20
N ILE A 121 2.81 18.02 -16.72
CA ILE A 121 2.01 17.26 -17.68
C ILE A 121 1.55 15.96 -17.05
N VAL A 122 0.25 15.89 -16.77
CA VAL A 122 -0.41 14.65 -16.36
C VAL A 122 -0.57 13.74 -17.57
N ARG A 123 -0.37 12.44 -17.43
CA ARG A 123 -0.74 11.43 -18.45
C ARG A 123 -1.48 10.29 -17.80
N SER A 124 -2.46 9.71 -18.48
CA SER A 124 -3.12 8.49 -18.00
C SER A 124 -3.25 7.45 -19.10
N LEU A 125 -2.95 6.20 -18.76
CA LEU A 125 -3.35 5.04 -19.54
C LEU A 125 -4.65 4.49 -18.98
N MET A 126 -5.66 4.38 -19.84
CA MET A 126 -6.91 3.71 -19.53
C MET A 126 -7.06 2.47 -20.40
N LEU A 127 -7.28 1.32 -19.76
CA LEU A 127 -7.48 0.04 -20.41
C LEU A 127 -8.88 -0.49 -20.10
N ASN A 128 -9.62 -0.91 -21.13
CA ASN A 128 -10.95 -1.49 -20.95
C ASN A 128 -11.02 -3.00 -21.19
N ALA A 129 -9.99 -3.62 -21.75
CA ALA A 129 -9.95 -5.04 -22.09
C ALA A 129 -8.67 -5.72 -21.58
N ASN A 130 -8.26 -6.82 -22.21
CA ASN A 130 -7.14 -7.64 -21.78
C ASN A 130 -5.81 -7.13 -22.35
N ILE A 131 -4.70 -7.63 -21.78
CA ILE A 131 -3.35 -7.34 -22.24
C ILE A 131 -2.66 -8.65 -22.62
N THR A 132 -2.01 -8.69 -23.78
CA THR A 132 -1.10 -9.77 -24.18
C THR A 132 0.31 -9.19 -24.34
N ALA A 133 1.18 -9.43 -23.37
CA ALA A 133 2.44 -8.69 -23.28
C ALA A 133 3.64 -9.30 -24.03
N ASN A 134 3.65 -10.61 -24.32
CA ASN A 134 4.77 -11.33 -24.98
C ASN A 134 6.18 -10.92 -24.49
N SER A 135 6.36 -10.83 -23.16
CA SER A 135 7.62 -10.40 -22.51
C SER A 135 8.01 -8.93 -22.70
N ASN A 136 7.14 -8.10 -23.27
CA ASN A 136 7.29 -6.65 -23.31
C ASN A 136 6.59 -5.98 -22.12
N ASN A 137 6.86 -4.69 -21.93
CA ASN A 137 6.38 -3.93 -20.79
C ASN A 137 5.55 -2.70 -21.17
N ILE A 138 4.69 -2.30 -20.25
CA ILE A 138 4.12 -0.96 -20.14
C ILE A 138 4.95 -0.20 -19.10
N THR A 139 5.59 0.88 -19.52
CA THR A 139 6.42 1.72 -18.64
C THR A 139 5.72 3.04 -18.34
N PHE A 140 5.99 3.58 -17.16
CA PHE A 140 5.53 4.88 -16.71
C PHE A 140 6.75 5.73 -16.31
N SER A 141 6.87 6.93 -16.86
CA SER A 141 7.97 7.84 -16.51
C SER A 141 7.45 9.24 -16.23
N GLY A 142 8.11 9.92 -15.29
CA GLY A 142 7.63 11.17 -14.70
C GLY A 142 6.61 10.96 -13.59
N VAL A 143 6.42 12.01 -12.77
CA VAL A 143 5.64 11.93 -11.52
C VAL A 143 4.13 11.92 -11.73
N ASN A 144 3.62 12.45 -12.84
CA ASN A 144 2.19 12.63 -13.07
C ASN A 144 1.59 11.60 -14.06
N THR A 145 1.96 10.32 -13.93
CA THR A 145 1.42 9.24 -14.78
C THR A 145 0.39 8.41 -14.02
N SER A 146 -0.82 8.22 -14.56
CA SER A 146 -1.89 7.47 -13.88
C SER A 146 -2.29 6.23 -14.67
N LEU A 147 -2.72 5.19 -13.96
CA LEU A 147 -3.21 3.94 -14.54
C LEU A 147 -4.65 3.71 -14.13
N VAL A 148 -5.52 3.54 -15.13
CA VAL A 148 -6.92 3.14 -14.96
C VAL A 148 -7.14 1.81 -15.66
N ILE A 149 -7.57 0.81 -14.91
CA ILE A 149 -7.89 -0.52 -15.42
C ILE A 149 -9.37 -0.78 -15.19
N ASN A 150 -10.12 -0.79 -16.29
CA ASN A 150 -11.52 -1.21 -16.33
C ASN A 150 -11.63 -2.64 -16.89
N GLY A 151 -12.87 -3.13 -17.04
CA GLY A 151 -13.19 -4.36 -17.75
C GLY A 151 -13.84 -5.42 -16.86
N THR A 152 -13.75 -6.68 -17.28
CA THR A 152 -14.35 -7.84 -16.59
C THR A 152 -13.34 -8.97 -16.42
N GLY A 153 -13.48 -9.80 -15.39
CA GLY A 153 -12.64 -10.96 -15.17
C GLY A 153 -11.18 -10.64 -14.85
N ALA A 154 -10.36 -11.68 -14.66
CA ALA A 154 -8.96 -11.53 -14.31
C ALA A 154 -8.13 -10.95 -15.47
N LEU A 155 -7.37 -9.90 -15.21
CA LEU A 155 -6.36 -9.37 -16.13
C LEU A 155 -5.07 -10.19 -16.10
N GLY A 156 -4.79 -10.86 -14.97
CA GLY A 156 -3.51 -11.49 -14.70
C GLY A 156 -2.46 -10.48 -14.22
N VAL A 157 -1.19 -10.73 -14.54
CA VAL A 157 -0.08 -9.85 -14.18
C VAL A 157 -0.02 -8.67 -15.14
N PHE A 158 -0.21 -7.46 -14.62
CA PHE A 158 0.00 -6.23 -15.37
C PHE A 158 1.48 -6.11 -15.75
N PRO A 159 1.82 -5.89 -17.04
CA PRO A 159 3.19 -6.01 -17.52
C PRO A 159 4.03 -4.75 -17.23
N THR A 160 4.28 -4.44 -15.96
CA THR A 160 5.31 -3.44 -15.59
C THR A 160 6.68 -4.10 -15.44
N PRO A 161 7.78 -3.35 -15.63
CA PRO A 161 9.13 -3.84 -15.31
C PRO A 161 9.23 -4.37 -13.87
N ILE A 162 9.98 -5.48 -13.69
CA ILE A 162 10.15 -6.15 -12.39
C ILE A 162 10.83 -5.24 -11.35
N ALA A 163 11.72 -4.34 -11.78
CA ALA A 163 12.39 -3.37 -10.91
C ALA A 163 11.42 -2.42 -10.20
N GLY A 164 10.18 -2.34 -10.69
CA GLY A 164 9.10 -1.54 -10.16
C GLY A 164 8.92 -0.22 -10.90
N GLN A 165 7.77 0.39 -10.67
CA GLN A 165 7.35 1.62 -11.37
C GLN A 165 6.79 2.64 -10.38
N THR A 166 6.97 3.91 -10.69
CA THR A 166 6.31 5.02 -9.99
C THR A 166 5.15 5.52 -10.83
N ILE A 167 3.97 5.66 -10.22
CA ILE A 167 2.77 6.25 -10.81
C ILE A 167 2.14 7.25 -9.83
N GLN A 168 1.37 8.18 -10.37
CA GLN A 168 0.58 9.14 -9.61
C GLN A 168 -0.67 8.48 -9.00
N ASN A 169 -1.52 7.87 -9.81
CA ASN A 169 -2.77 7.27 -9.35
C ASN A 169 -2.95 5.88 -9.94
N LEU A 170 -3.59 5.01 -9.17
CA LEU A 170 -4.07 3.71 -9.60
C LEU A 170 -5.59 3.66 -9.40
N THR A 171 -6.31 3.30 -10.46
CA THR A 171 -7.75 3.00 -10.37
C THR A 171 -7.99 1.62 -10.96
N LEU A 172 -8.64 0.75 -10.17
CA LEU A 172 -9.07 -0.57 -10.60
C LEU A 172 -10.59 -0.67 -10.50
N ASN A 173 -11.21 -1.03 -11.62
CA ASN A 173 -12.65 -1.25 -11.73
C ASN A 173 -12.90 -2.44 -12.65
N ARG A 174 -12.62 -3.65 -12.16
CA ARG A 174 -12.87 -4.90 -12.90
C ARG A 174 -13.99 -5.69 -12.24
N THR A 175 -15.06 -5.92 -12.99
CA THR A 175 -16.25 -6.64 -12.50
C THR A 175 -16.12 -8.15 -12.75
N VAL A 176 -17.07 -8.94 -12.24
CA VAL A 176 -17.15 -10.41 -12.47
C VAL A 176 -15.88 -11.14 -11.99
N SER A 177 -15.63 -11.11 -10.68
CA SER A 177 -14.39 -11.63 -10.07
C SER A 177 -13.11 -11.03 -10.69
N GLY A 178 -13.19 -9.75 -11.02
CA GLY A 178 -12.12 -9.03 -11.69
C GLY A 178 -10.88 -8.92 -10.80
N SER A 179 -9.70 -9.07 -11.40
CA SER A 179 -8.43 -8.95 -10.67
C SER A 179 -7.31 -8.42 -11.54
N ALA A 180 -6.29 -7.83 -10.90
CA ALA A 180 -5.03 -7.47 -11.53
C ALA A 180 -3.89 -7.63 -10.52
N THR A 181 -2.79 -8.24 -10.96
CA THR A 181 -1.57 -8.39 -10.15
C THR A 181 -0.52 -7.41 -10.66
N PHE A 182 0.13 -6.69 -9.77
CA PHE A 182 1.18 -5.73 -10.09
C PHE A 182 2.50 -6.19 -9.51
N ASN A 183 3.59 -5.90 -10.20
CA ASN A 183 4.92 -5.95 -9.61
C ASN A 183 5.08 -4.81 -8.57
N LYS A 184 6.30 -4.55 -8.11
CA LYS A 184 6.60 -3.42 -7.22
C LYS A 184 6.05 -2.09 -7.77
N LEU A 185 5.31 -1.36 -6.95
CA LEU A 185 4.79 -0.03 -7.29
C LEU A 185 5.07 1.00 -6.21
N THR A 186 5.38 2.22 -6.64
CA THR A 186 5.32 3.43 -5.80
C THR A 186 4.20 4.31 -6.33
N ILE A 187 3.18 4.55 -5.52
CA ILE A 187 1.99 5.31 -5.88
C ILE A 187 2.02 6.62 -5.10
N LEU A 188 2.20 7.74 -5.80
CA LEU A 188 2.39 9.05 -5.17
C LEU A 188 1.08 9.70 -4.70
N GLY A 189 -0.02 9.33 -5.34
CA GLY A 189 -1.36 9.83 -5.07
C GLY A 189 -2.28 8.69 -4.67
N ILE A 190 -3.42 8.59 -5.35
CA ILE A 190 -4.57 7.85 -4.85
C ILE A 190 -4.61 6.44 -5.44
N VAL A 191 -4.96 5.48 -4.59
CA VAL A 191 -5.41 4.14 -5.00
C VAL A 191 -6.92 4.05 -4.80
N THR A 192 -7.65 3.77 -5.87
CA THR A 192 -9.11 3.57 -5.84
C THR A 192 -9.46 2.20 -6.40
N LEU A 193 -10.12 1.39 -5.60
CA LEU A 193 -10.74 0.14 -6.04
C LEU A 193 -12.25 0.28 -5.96
N THR A 194 -12.91 0.23 -7.12
CA THR A 194 -14.38 0.24 -7.19
C THR A 194 -14.93 -1.18 -7.35
N ASN A 195 -14.21 -2.04 -8.09
CA ASN A 195 -14.55 -3.44 -8.28
C ASN A 195 -13.28 -4.27 -8.43
N GLY A 196 -13.29 -5.48 -7.87
CA GLY A 196 -12.26 -6.49 -8.07
C GLY A 196 -11.14 -6.48 -7.03
N THR A 197 -10.10 -7.26 -7.31
CA THR A 197 -8.92 -7.45 -6.46
C THR A 197 -7.67 -6.85 -7.10
N ALA A 198 -6.96 -5.97 -6.40
CA ALA A 198 -5.60 -5.58 -6.76
C ALA A 198 -4.61 -6.35 -5.89
N THR A 199 -3.71 -7.11 -6.51
CA THR A 199 -2.65 -7.83 -5.81
C THR A 199 -1.30 -7.18 -6.08
N PHE A 200 -0.63 -6.72 -5.04
CA PHE A 200 0.76 -6.26 -5.13
C PHE A 200 1.70 -7.45 -4.91
N GLY A 201 2.27 -7.98 -6.00
CA GLY A 201 3.29 -9.03 -6.01
C GLY A 201 4.71 -8.52 -5.75
N GLY A 202 4.87 -7.24 -5.37
CA GLY A 202 6.13 -6.64 -4.94
C GLY A 202 5.91 -5.66 -3.80
N THR A 203 6.97 -5.28 -3.08
CA THR A 203 6.91 -4.24 -2.04
C THR A 203 6.29 -2.97 -2.63
N THR A 204 5.26 -2.44 -1.98
CA THR A 204 4.47 -1.32 -2.51
C THR A 204 4.37 -0.19 -1.49
N THR A 205 4.50 1.04 -1.99
CA THR A 205 4.31 2.27 -1.19
C THR A 205 3.19 3.08 -1.79
N ILE A 206 2.23 3.50 -0.97
CA ILE A 206 1.13 4.38 -1.32
C ILE A 206 1.24 5.65 -0.46
N ALA A 207 1.65 6.75 -1.08
CA ALA A 207 1.83 8.02 -0.38
C ALA A 207 0.50 8.77 -0.17
N GLY A 208 -0.43 8.67 -1.13
CA GLY A 208 -1.75 9.30 -1.04
C GLY A 208 -2.83 8.36 -0.52
N ASN A 209 -4.09 8.75 -0.73
CA ASN A 209 -5.23 8.08 -0.12
C ASN A 209 -5.50 6.70 -0.74
N VAL A 210 -6.07 5.81 0.07
CA VAL A 210 -6.57 4.50 -0.33
C VAL A 210 -8.08 4.46 -0.13
N SER A 211 -8.82 4.18 -1.20
CA SER A 211 -10.27 4.06 -1.20
C SER A 211 -10.70 2.69 -1.73
N LEU A 212 -11.37 1.90 -0.89
CA LEU A 212 -11.84 0.56 -1.21
C LEU A 212 -13.37 0.51 -1.12
N ALA A 213 -14.04 0.22 -2.24
CA ALA A 213 -15.47 -0.03 -2.27
C ALA A 213 -15.83 -1.43 -1.75
N SER A 214 -17.11 -1.66 -1.46
CA SER A 214 -17.60 -2.97 -1.04
C SER A 214 -17.32 -4.03 -2.12
N GLY A 215 -16.92 -5.23 -1.70
CA GLY A 215 -16.57 -6.33 -2.60
C GLY A 215 -15.18 -6.22 -3.25
N THR A 216 -14.38 -5.22 -2.87
CA THR A 216 -12.99 -5.09 -3.34
C THR A 216 -11.99 -5.66 -2.35
N VAL A 217 -10.84 -6.09 -2.87
CA VAL A 217 -9.72 -6.60 -2.06
C VAL A 217 -8.41 -5.94 -2.50
N LEU A 218 -7.66 -5.43 -1.54
CA LEU A 218 -6.27 -5.00 -1.71
C LEU A 218 -5.35 -6.04 -1.08
N ALA A 219 -4.70 -6.84 -1.92
CA ALA A 219 -3.86 -7.95 -1.51
C ALA A 219 -2.37 -7.60 -1.59
N PHE A 220 -1.61 -7.98 -0.57
CA PHE A 220 -0.16 -7.85 -0.49
C PHE A 220 0.45 -9.11 0.16
N ASP A 221 -0.15 -10.26 -0.11
CA ASP A 221 0.29 -11.58 0.36
C ASP A 221 1.76 -11.81 0.01
N GLY A 222 2.58 -12.09 1.02
CA GLY A 222 4.01 -12.30 0.88
C GLY A 222 4.86 -11.02 0.84
N GLN A 223 4.24 -9.85 0.78
CA GLN A 223 4.90 -8.58 0.48
C GLN A 223 4.74 -7.54 1.59
N SER A 224 5.55 -6.48 1.52
CA SER A 224 5.38 -5.30 2.38
C SER A 224 4.53 -4.22 1.69
N LEU A 225 3.58 -3.65 2.42
CA LEU A 225 2.75 -2.53 2.01
C LEU A 225 2.95 -1.35 2.99
N SER A 226 3.29 -0.18 2.46
CA SER A 226 3.32 1.07 3.21
C SER A 226 2.21 2.00 2.73
N MET A 227 1.38 2.51 3.65
CA MET A 227 0.32 3.49 3.37
C MET A 227 0.54 4.74 4.22
N ALA A 228 0.60 5.90 3.57
CA ALA A 228 0.80 7.18 4.24
C ALA A 228 -0.42 8.11 4.19
N GLY A 229 -1.34 7.92 3.23
CA GLY A 229 -2.54 8.73 3.07
C GLY A 229 -3.72 8.30 3.96
N ASN A 230 -4.88 8.95 3.76
CA ASN A 230 -6.13 8.52 4.39
C ASN A 230 -6.53 7.12 3.89
N PHE A 231 -7.10 6.30 4.78
CA PHE A 231 -7.70 5.02 4.43
C PHE A 231 -9.21 5.09 4.63
N THR A 232 -9.97 4.90 3.56
CA THR A 232 -11.43 4.84 3.59
C THR A 232 -11.87 3.56 2.91
N SER A 233 -12.47 2.64 3.65
CA SER A 233 -12.73 1.29 3.17
C SER A 233 -14.08 0.75 3.60
N SER A 234 -14.77 0.18 2.62
CA SER A 234 -15.82 -0.83 2.78
C SER A 234 -15.42 -2.19 2.17
N GLY A 235 -14.18 -2.29 1.69
CA GLY A 235 -13.55 -3.50 1.16
C GLY A 235 -12.61 -4.16 2.19
N LEU A 236 -11.78 -5.09 1.70
CA LEU A 236 -10.90 -5.91 2.53
C LEU A 236 -9.42 -5.75 2.13
N LEU A 237 -8.54 -6.00 3.10
CA LEU A 237 -7.12 -6.24 2.91
C LEU A 237 -6.83 -7.75 2.88
N SER A 238 -5.79 -8.20 2.17
CA SER A 238 -5.34 -9.60 2.19
C SER A 238 -3.84 -9.66 2.43
N ALA A 239 -3.43 -10.47 3.40
CA ALA A 239 -2.04 -10.62 3.81
C ALA A 239 -1.74 -12.06 4.28
N SER A 240 -0.48 -12.47 4.14
CA SER A 240 0.01 -13.78 4.57
C SER A 240 1.10 -13.65 5.64
N GLY A 241 1.51 -14.76 6.26
CA GLY A 241 2.42 -14.75 7.41
C GLY A 241 3.81 -14.13 7.21
N THR A 242 4.18 -13.77 5.98
CA THR A 242 5.41 -13.03 5.64
C THR A 242 5.14 -11.60 5.16
N SER A 243 3.88 -11.14 5.15
CA SER A 243 3.49 -9.79 4.76
C SER A 243 3.74 -8.80 5.89
N SER A 244 4.14 -7.58 5.55
CA SER A 244 4.27 -6.49 6.53
C SER A 244 3.41 -5.29 6.13
N LEU A 245 2.70 -4.70 7.08
CA LEU A 245 1.90 -3.49 6.88
C LEU A 245 2.50 -2.34 7.69
N SER A 246 2.80 -1.22 7.03
CA SER A 246 3.22 0.02 7.68
C SER A 246 2.23 1.13 7.39
N LEU A 247 1.69 1.72 8.44
CA LEU A 247 0.80 2.86 8.40
C LEU A 247 1.58 4.06 8.91
N THR A 248 1.76 5.09 8.07
CA THR A 248 2.60 6.25 8.38
C THR A 248 1.87 7.57 8.13
N GLY A 249 2.40 8.68 8.65
CA GLY A 249 1.91 10.02 8.31
C GLY A 249 1.05 10.69 9.38
N VAL A 250 0.18 11.62 8.95
CA VAL A 250 -0.61 12.53 9.82
C VAL A 250 -2.13 12.37 9.61
N ASN A 251 -2.53 11.26 9.00
CA ASN A 251 -3.83 11.13 8.36
C ASN A 251 -4.85 10.35 9.20
N ALA A 252 -6.13 10.72 9.07
CA ALA A 252 -7.22 10.03 9.76
C ALA A 252 -7.54 8.71 9.03
N LEU A 253 -7.39 7.58 9.73
CA LEU A 253 -8.04 6.34 9.30
C LEU A 253 -9.52 6.46 9.66
N THR A 254 -10.36 6.65 8.65
CA THR A 254 -11.81 6.81 8.84
C THR A 254 -12.55 5.48 8.76
N SER A 255 -11.84 4.38 8.57
CA SER A 255 -12.39 3.04 8.46
C SER A 255 -11.49 2.00 9.14
N PRO A 256 -12.05 0.95 9.76
CA PRO A 256 -11.27 -0.16 10.30
C PRO A 256 -10.47 -0.91 9.23
N LEU A 257 -9.33 -1.46 9.64
CA LEU A 257 -8.57 -2.44 8.87
C LEU A 257 -9.32 -3.78 8.92
N ASN A 258 -10.09 -4.07 7.88
CA ASN A 258 -10.75 -5.37 7.70
C ASN A 258 -9.90 -6.25 6.79
N PHE A 259 -9.68 -7.50 7.19
CA PHE A 259 -8.93 -8.48 6.39
C PHE A 259 -9.84 -9.57 5.84
N VAL A 260 -9.42 -10.19 4.74
CA VAL A 260 -10.02 -11.43 4.25
C VAL A 260 -9.86 -12.51 5.34
N PRO A 261 -10.92 -13.22 5.76
CA PRO A 261 -10.85 -14.15 6.90
C PRO A 261 -9.82 -15.28 6.76
N THR A 262 -9.48 -15.68 5.53
CA THR A 262 -8.48 -16.71 5.25
C THR A 262 -7.06 -16.17 5.12
N ASN A 263 -6.91 -14.85 4.92
CA ASN A 263 -5.65 -14.16 4.63
C ASN A 263 -5.55 -12.89 5.49
N ASN A 264 -5.44 -13.12 6.79
CA ASN A 264 -5.46 -12.12 7.86
C ASN A 264 -4.26 -12.27 8.79
N THR A 265 -3.11 -12.69 8.25
CA THR A 265 -1.88 -12.85 9.02
C THR A 265 -0.85 -11.87 8.50
N LEU A 266 -0.16 -11.19 9.40
CA LEU A 266 0.99 -10.33 9.12
C LEU A 266 2.20 -10.87 9.86
N GLN A 267 3.37 -10.72 9.24
CA GLN A 267 4.64 -10.75 9.95
C GLN A 267 4.73 -9.55 10.88
N ASP A 268 4.65 -8.35 10.31
CA ASP A 268 4.81 -7.11 11.04
C ASP A 268 3.65 -6.13 10.78
N LEU A 269 3.20 -5.48 11.84
CA LEU A 269 2.32 -4.32 11.77
C LEU A 269 3.01 -3.12 12.42
N THR A 270 3.24 -2.07 11.64
CA THR A 270 3.74 -0.78 12.15
C THR A 270 2.65 0.27 12.05
N ILE A 271 2.38 0.93 13.17
CA ILE A 271 1.48 2.07 13.29
C ILE A 271 2.32 3.27 13.72
N ASN A 272 2.49 4.19 12.78
CA ASN A 272 3.20 5.45 12.95
C ASN A 272 2.36 6.59 12.37
N ILE A 273 1.13 6.71 12.86
CA ILE A 273 0.19 7.74 12.41
C ILE A 273 -0.09 8.67 13.59
N SER A 274 0.26 9.95 13.41
CA SER A 274 -0.03 11.00 14.38
C SER A 274 -1.52 11.35 14.36
N ASN A 275 -2.30 10.69 15.21
CA ASN A 275 -3.74 10.96 15.33
C ASN A 275 -3.98 12.13 16.31
N THR A 276 -3.87 13.35 15.79
CA THR A 276 -4.07 14.59 16.57
C THR A 276 -5.51 14.81 17.04
N SER A 277 -6.48 14.07 16.50
CA SER A 277 -7.92 14.17 16.82
C SER A 277 -8.48 13.06 17.71
N GLY A 278 -7.63 12.22 18.32
CA GLY A 278 -8.11 11.09 19.15
C GLY A 278 -8.72 9.92 18.36
N THR A 279 -8.57 9.93 17.03
CA THR A 279 -8.91 8.80 16.18
C THR A 279 -7.95 7.64 16.45
N SER A 280 -8.47 6.42 16.54
CA SER A 280 -7.66 5.21 16.71
C SER A 280 -7.60 4.45 15.40
N VAL A 281 -6.46 3.81 15.12
CA VAL A 281 -6.41 2.74 14.13
C VAL A 281 -7.27 1.61 14.64
N GLN A 282 -8.32 1.24 13.91
CA GLN A 282 -9.22 0.16 14.31
C GLN A 282 -8.86 -1.13 13.58
N ILE A 283 -8.67 -2.22 14.32
CA ILE A 283 -8.73 -3.57 13.76
C ILE A 283 -10.19 -3.98 13.66
N GLY A 284 -10.64 -4.24 12.42
CA GLY A 284 -12.04 -4.44 12.11
C GLY A 284 -12.59 -5.84 12.44
N SER A 285 -13.58 -6.25 11.66
CA SER A 285 -14.47 -7.40 11.92
C SER A 285 -13.85 -8.79 11.79
N SER A 286 -12.61 -8.90 11.33
CA SER A 286 -11.87 -10.17 11.25
C SER A 286 -10.77 -10.22 12.31
N THR A 287 -10.50 -11.39 12.87
CA THR A 287 -9.27 -11.62 13.64
C THR A 287 -8.06 -11.22 12.80
N LEU A 288 -7.10 -10.50 13.38
CA LEU A 288 -5.80 -10.25 12.78
C LEU A 288 -4.73 -11.02 13.55
N ASN A 289 -3.84 -11.73 12.87
CA ASN A 289 -2.75 -12.47 13.50
C ASN A 289 -1.39 -11.80 13.19
N ILE A 290 -0.58 -11.55 14.20
CA ILE A 290 0.77 -10.97 14.07
C ILE A 290 1.80 -12.02 14.49
N THR A 291 2.69 -12.41 13.56
CA THR A 291 3.64 -13.50 13.79
C THR A 291 4.98 -13.05 14.35
N ASN A 292 5.42 -11.82 14.05
CA ASN A 292 6.70 -11.29 14.48
C ASN A 292 6.57 -10.05 15.37
N SER A 293 6.08 -8.93 14.83
CA SER A 293 6.05 -7.68 15.60
C SER A 293 4.85 -6.77 15.37
N LEU A 294 4.42 -6.13 16.45
CA LEU A 294 3.52 -4.99 16.43
C LEU A 294 4.31 -3.78 16.96
N THR A 295 4.44 -2.73 16.17
CA THR A 295 5.17 -1.52 16.56
C THR A 295 4.25 -0.32 16.52
N LEU A 296 4.11 0.40 17.64
CA LEU A 296 3.37 1.65 17.73
C LEU A 296 4.33 2.76 18.13
N THR A 297 4.53 3.72 17.24
CA THR A 297 5.40 4.88 17.47
C THR A 297 4.62 6.18 17.62
N ASP A 298 3.46 6.26 16.99
CA ASP A 298 2.49 7.33 17.21
C ASP A 298 1.07 6.82 16.96
N GLY A 299 0.10 7.38 17.70
CA GLY A 299 -1.32 7.08 17.59
C GLY A 299 -1.85 6.00 18.53
N PHE A 300 -3.17 5.83 18.50
CA PHE A 300 -3.89 4.83 19.30
C PHE A 300 -4.30 3.64 18.43
N LEU A 301 -4.28 2.44 19.01
CA LEU A 301 -4.82 1.22 18.40
C LEU A 301 -6.06 0.76 19.18
N ASP A 302 -7.16 0.62 18.46
CA ASP A 302 -8.41 0.06 18.94
C ASP A 302 -8.59 -1.34 18.33
N ILE A 303 -8.70 -2.35 19.20
CA ILE A 303 -8.95 -3.73 18.82
C ILE A 303 -10.44 -3.99 19.01
N ALA A 304 -11.22 -3.73 17.95
CA ALA A 304 -12.68 -3.85 17.99
C ALA A 304 -13.16 -5.31 17.91
N ASN A 305 -12.36 -6.22 17.34
CA ASN A 305 -12.64 -7.66 17.34
C ASN A 305 -11.52 -8.46 18.03
N ALA A 306 -10.54 -8.95 17.28
CA ALA A 306 -9.47 -9.77 17.82
C ALA A 306 -8.14 -9.48 17.15
N LEU A 307 -7.09 -9.31 17.96
CA LEU A 307 -5.70 -9.22 17.55
C LEU A 307 -4.90 -10.29 18.28
N ASN A 308 -4.43 -11.29 17.55
CA ASN A 308 -3.63 -12.38 18.08
C ASN A 308 -2.14 -12.10 17.87
N MET A 309 -1.37 -12.20 18.94
CA MET A 309 0.09 -12.19 18.90
C MET A 309 0.61 -13.64 18.98
N SER A 310 1.52 -14.03 18.08
CA SER A 310 2.18 -15.34 18.14
C SER A 310 3.12 -15.47 19.35
N ASN A 311 3.41 -16.70 19.75
CA ASN A 311 4.38 -16.98 20.82
C ASN A 311 5.77 -16.40 20.45
N GLY A 312 6.37 -15.64 21.38
CA GLY A 312 7.68 -15.00 21.20
C GLY A 312 7.68 -13.74 20.32
N SER A 313 6.53 -13.36 19.77
CA SER A 313 6.38 -12.07 19.07
C SER A 313 6.65 -10.88 20.00
N THR A 314 6.82 -9.70 19.43
CA THR A 314 7.18 -8.49 20.19
C THR A 314 6.20 -7.36 19.92
N ILE A 315 5.72 -6.72 20.98
CA ILE A 315 5.04 -5.44 20.90
C ILE A 315 6.03 -4.34 21.31
N ASN A 316 6.30 -3.41 20.41
CA ASN A 316 7.17 -2.26 20.66
C ASN A 316 6.32 -0.99 20.75
N PHE A 317 6.44 -0.27 21.85
CA PHE A 317 5.94 1.08 22.01
C PHE A 317 7.11 2.05 22.01
N ASN A 318 7.00 3.09 21.19
CA ASN A 318 7.93 4.21 21.23
C ASN A 318 7.16 5.47 21.63
N ALA A 319 7.36 5.93 22.86
CA ALA A 319 6.77 7.14 23.39
C ALA A 319 7.60 8.36 22.94
N THR A 320 7.46 8.74 21.67
CA THR A 320 8.02 9.97 21.11
C THR A 320 6.90 10.96 20.77
N GLY A 321 6.66 11.97 21.62
CA GLY A 321 5.65 13.00 21.38
C GLY A 321 4.65 13.21 22.52
N ALA A 322 3.80 14.23 22.42
CA ALA A 322 2.88 14.65 23.49
C ALA A 322 1.79 13.61 23.81
N ASN A 323 1.44 12.73 22.87
CA ASN A 323 0.47 11.65 23.04
C ASN A 323 1.18 10.30 22.86
N PRO A 324 1.55 9.59 23.94
CA PRO A 324 2.20 8.30 23.81
C PRO A 324 1.26 7.28 23.15
N SER A 325 1.82 6.44 22.29
CA SER A 325 1.06 5.36 21.64
C SER A 325 0.49 4.39 22.66
N SER A 326 -0.73 3.91 22.45
CA SER A 326 -1.39 2.98 23.38
C SER A 326 -2.47 2.13 22.71
N ILE A 327 -2.79 0.97 23.32
CA ILE A 327 -3.95 0.15 22.98
C ILE A 327 -5.10 0.50 23.92
N THR A 328 -6.27 0.85 23.37
CA THR A 328 -7.33 1.55 24.14
C THR A 328 -8.58 0.75 24.48
N THR A 329 -8.91 -0.32 23.75
CA THR A 329 -10.22 -1.02 23.91
C THR A 329 -10.16 -2.45 24.41
N SER A 330 -9.24 -3.27 23.92
CA SER A 330 -8.99 -4.63 24.42
C SER A 330 -7.51 -5.00 24.35
N SER A 331 -7.04 -5.91 25.20
CA SER A 331 -5.68 -6.43 25.12
C SER A 331 -5.55 -7.41 23.94
N PRO A 332 -4.38 -7.47 23.26
CA PRO A 332 -4.11 -8.55 22.32
C PRO A 332 -4.29 -9.93 22.98
N SER A 333 -4.73 -10.92 22.21
CA SER A 333 -4.85 -12.32 22.60
C SER A 333 -3.66 -13.15 22.09
N GLY A 334 -3.59 -14.43 22.47
CA GLY A 334 -2.51 -15.34 22.09
C GLY A 334 -1.32 -15.31 23.06
N GLY A 335 -0.11 -15.32 22.52
CA GLY A 335 1.13 -15.24 23.29
C GLY A 335 1.67 -16.56 23.84
N PRO A 336 2.63 -16.48 24.80
CA PRO A 336 3.14 -15.25 25.42
C PRO A 336 4.01 -14.40 24.48
N TRP A 337 4.03 -13.06 24.65
CA TRP A 337 4.80 -12.11 23.81
C TRP A 337 5.73 -11.20 24.65
N ASN A 338 6.74 -10.61 24.00
CA ASN A 338 7.61 -9.60 24.59
C ASN A 338 6.95 -8.22 24.48
N LEU A 339 7.07 -7.40 25.52
CA LEU A 339 6.60 -6.03 25.53
C LEU A 339 7.78 -5.09 25.79
N ASN A 340 8.04 -4.19 24.84
CA ASN A 340 9.14 -3.25 24.90
C ASN A 340 8.59 -1.83 24.90
N TYR A 341 8.96 -1.05 25.90
CA TYR A 341 8.74 0.38 25.91
C TYR A 341 10.06 1.12 25.74
N SER A 342 10.07 2.08 24.83
CA SER A 342 11.19 2.99 24.58
C SER A 342 10.68 4.43 24.47
N GLY A 343 11.54 5.42 24.68
CA GLY A 343 11.17 6.82 24.50
C GLY A 343 11.86 7.77 25.49
N THR A 344 11.45 9.05 25.43
CA THR A 344 12.05 10.15 26.19
C THR A 344 11.06 10.85 27.14
N LEU A 345 9.80 10.43 27.16
CA LEU A 345 8.73 11.00 27.98
C LEU A 345 8.15 9.94 28.94
N GLY A 346 7.60 10.37 30.07
CA GLY A 346 6.78 9.49 30.90
C GLY A 346 5.43 9.25 30.25
N PHE A 347 4.90 8.04 30.43
CA PHE A 347 3.63 7.62 29.86
C PHE A 347 2.92 6.66 30.81
N THR A 348 1.61 6.54 30.60
CA THR A 348 0.79 5.53 31.27
C THR A 348 0.55 4.39 30.29
N THR A 349 0.80 3.15 30.69
CA THR A 349 0.54 1.97 29.86
C THR A 349 -0.97 1.81 29.65
N GLY A 350 -1.40 1.34 28.49
CA GLY A 350 -2.79 0.97 28.21
C GLY A 350 -3.07 -0.53 28.37
N LEU A 351 -3.94 -1.02 27.48
CA LEU A 351 -4.38 -2.42 27.46
C LEU A 351 -3.36 -3.35 26.77
N GLU A 352 -2.22 -2.85 26.33
CA GLU A 352 -1.10 -3.70 25.88
C GLU A 352 -0.54 -4.60 26.98
N ILE A 353 -0.78 -4.25 28.25
CA ILE A 353 -0.60 -5.15 29.38
C ILE A 353 -1.92 -5.90 29.59
N PRO A 354 -1.95 -7.22 29.36
CA PRO A 354 -3.15 -8.02 29.58
C PRO A 354 -3.53 -8.08 31.07
N ALA A 355 -4.83 -8.02 31.36
CA ALA A 355 -5.35 -8.12 32.73
C ALA A 355 -5.03 -9.47 33.41
N SER A 356 -4.75 -10.52 32.62
CA SER A 356 -4.28 -11.82 33.10
C SER A 356 -3.43 -12.54 32.06
N GLY A 357 -2.24 -13.06 32.46
CA GLY A 357 -1.38 -13.90 31.63
C GLY A 357 -0.66 -13.18 30.47
N SER A 358 -0.06 -13.95 29.56
CA SER A 358 0.41 -13.56 28.21
C SER A 358 1.60 -12.59 28.01
N LEU A 359 2.28 -12.10 29.05
CA LEU A 359 3.61 -11.47 28.88
C LEU A 359 4.74 -12.46 29.10
N LEU A 360 5.58 -12.65 28.08
CA LEU A 360 6.85 -13.38 28.16
C LEU A 360 7.89 -12.55 28.89
N SER A 361 8.11 -11.32 28.44
CA SER A 361 9.05 -10.37 29.05
C SER A 361 8.55 -8.93 28.93
N LEU A 362 9.00 -8.08 29.85
CA LEU A 362 8.82 -6.64 29.80
C LEU A 362 10.18 -5.97 29.83
N SER A 363 10.48 -5.15 28.82
CA SER A 363 11.66 -4.29 28.78
C SER A 363 11.29 -2.82 28.68
N THR A 364 12.05 -1.98 29.39
CA THR A 364 11.85 -0.53 29.37
C THR A 364 13.19 0.18 29.18
N SER A 365 13.29 0.99 28.15
CA SER A 365 14.41 1.91 27.87
C SER A 365 13.87 3.34 27.78
N ASN A 366 13.44 3.88 28.92
CA ASN A 366 13.02 5.27 29.02
C ASN A 366 14.20 6.11 29.54
N SER A 367 14.62 7.11 28.78
CA SER A 367 15.67 8.06 29.20
C SER A 367 15.12 9.32 29.89
N SER A 368 13.80 9.43 30.11
CA SER A 368 13.22 10.59 30.78
C SER A 368 13.71 10.70 32.23
N THR A 369 14.22 11.88 32.55
CA THR A 369 14.70 12.24 33.90
C THR A 369 13.57 12.75 34.81
N ALA A 370 12.35 12.92 34.29
CA ALA A 370 11.29 13.68 34.97
C ALA A 370 9.97 12.91 35.20
N THR A 371 9.66 11.85 34.47
CA THR A 371 8.37 11.14 34.61
C THR A 371 8.54 9.64 34.35
N GLY A 372 8.22 8.82 35.35
CA GLY A 372 8.32 7.35 35.25
C GLY A 372 7.28 6.75 34.30
N ILE A 373 7.33 5.43 34.15
CA ILE A 373 6.27 4.66 33.49
C ILE A 373 5.21 4.35 34.55
N THR A 374 3.98 4.77 34.32
CA THR A 374 2.84 4.45 35.19
C THR A 374 2.09 3.25 34.62
N LEU A 375 1.90 2.21 35.42
CA LEU A 375 1.09 1.05 35.02
C LEU A 375 -0.38 1.38 35.25
N ALA A 376 -1.23 1.37 34.21
CA ALA A 376 -2.68 1.52 34.38
C ALA A 376 -3.35 0.27 34.96
N GLN A 377 -2.66 -0.87 34.92
CA GLN A 377 -3.19 -2.18 35.32
C GLN A 377 -2.15 -2.97 36.11
N SER A 378 -2.60 -3.99 36.83
CA SER A 378 -1.70 -4.94 37.50
C SER A 378 -0.84 -5.68 36.47
N LEU A 379 0.48 -5.68 36.68
CA LEU A 379 1.43 -6.37 35.83
C LEU A 379 1.65 -7.79 36.34
N ASN A 380 1.25 -8.79 35.55
CA ASN A 380 1.59 -10.19 35.76
C ASN A 380 2.61 -10.62 34.69
N VAL A 381 3.86 -10.86 35.09
CA VAL A 381 4.93 -11.30 34.16
C VAL A 381 5.16 -12.80 34.31
N GLY A 382 5.25 -13.49 33.17
CA GLY A 382 5.57 -14.91 33.11
C GLY A 382 7.03 -15.21 33.45
N SER A 383 7.50 -16.38 33.02
CA SER A 383 8.84 -16.91 33.36
C SER A 383 10.02 -16.10 32.82
N GLY A 384 9.82 -15.18 31.87
CA GLY A 384 10.89 -14.36 31.28
C GLY A 384 11.31 -13.15 32.14
N GLY A 385 10.55 -12.82 33.18
CA GLY A 385 10.91 -11.77 34.14
C GLY A 385 10.85 -10.33 33.60
N ILE A 386 11.28 -9.39 34.44
CA ILE A 386 11.28 -7.94 34.15
C ILE A 386 12.74 -7.49 33.94
N ILE A 387 13.04 -6.85 32.82
CA ILE A 387 14.36 -6.28 32.52
C ILE A 387 14.25 -4.75 32.49
N ILE A 388 14.97 -4.07 33.41
CA ILE A 388 15.01 -2.61 33.52
C ILE A 388 16.43 -2.15 33.15
N ASN A 389 16.57 -1.44 32.02
CA ASN A 389 17.87 -1.13 31.41
C ASN A 389 18.39 0.30 31.64
N ALA A 390 17.83 1.05 32.60
CA ALA A 390 18.30 2.40 32.97
C ALA A 390 18.59 2.49 34.47
N ASP A 391 19.42 3.46 34.89
CA ASP A 391 19.97 3.73 36.25
C ASP A 391 18.94 3.94 37.40
N ASN A 392 17.68 3.53 37.26
CA ASN A 392 16.62 3.86 38.19
C ASN A 392 16.12 2.68 39.06
N ARG A 393 15.93 3.06 40.33
CA ARG A 393 15.67 2.25 41.53
C ARG A 393 14.25 1.65 41.53
N PHE A 394 14.13 0.39 41.96
CA PHE A 394 12.84 -0.18 42.33
C PHE A 394 12.45 0.35 43.74
N TRP A 395 11.36 1.11 43.82
CA TRP A 395 10.79 1.57 45.08
C TRP A 395 9.58 0.70 45.41
N ARG A 396 9.59 0.09 46.59
CA ARG A 396 8.42 -0.57 47.14
C ARG A 396 7.87 0.35 48.24
N ASP A 397 6.75 1.01 47.98
CA ASP A 397 6.07 1.83 48.99
C ASP A 397 5.23 0.89 49.88
N TYR A 398 5.62 0.77 51.13
CA TYR A 398 4.80 0.16 52.18
C TYR A 398 4.55 1.23 53.24
N ASN A 399 3.28 1.62 53.45
CA ASN A 399 2.83 2.48 54.54
C ASN A 399 3.73 3.72 54.80
N GLY A 400 4.07 4.47 53.75
CA GLY A 400 4.82 5.73 53.88
C GLY A 400 6.33 5.60 54.13
N LEU A 401 6.88 4.39 54.17
CA LEU A 401 8.33 4.16 54.28
C LEU A 401 8.92 3.80 52.92
N ARG A 402 9.67 4.73 52.33
CA ARG A 402 10.40 4.54 51.07
C ARG A 402 11.67 3.73 51.34
N SER A 403 11.66 2.44 50.98
CA SER A 403 12.84 1.58 51.02
C SER A 403 13.49 1.50 49.64
N ARG A 404 14.82 1.75 49.57
CA ARG A 404 15.62 1.65 48.34
C ARG A 404 16.05 0.19 48.15
N CYS A 405 15.65 -0.44 47.05
CA CYS A 405 16.29 -1.69 46.60
C CYS A 405 17.31 -1.37 45.49
N CYS A 406 18.60 -1.52 45.80
CA CYS A 406 19.67 -1.45 44.80
C CYS A 406 19.75 -2.78 44.01
N SER A 407 20.01 -2.69 42.69
CA SER A 407 19.82 -3.75 41.69
C SER A 407 20.85 -4.88 41.67
N HIS A 408 21.78 -4.98 42.63
CA HIS A 408 22.76 -6.06 42.63
C HIS A 408 22.34 -7.22 43.53
N LYS A 409 21.92 -8.33 42.91
CA LYS A 409 21.58 -9.67 43.45
C LYS A 409 20.11 -9.92 43.84
N PHE A 410 19.23 -10.01 42.84
CA PHE A 410 17.88 -10.56 43.05
C PHE A 410 17.79 -12.10 42.88
N LEU A 411 18.87 -12.79 42.48
CA LEU A 411 18.84 -14.23 42.18
C LEU A 411 19.34 -15.16 43.30
N GLN A 412 19.79 -14.67 44.46
CA GLN A 412 20.33 -15.53 45.54
C GLN A 412 19.56 -15.54 46.87
N ARG A 413 18.44 -14.81 47.01
CA ARG A 413 17.72 -14.74 48.31
C ARG A 413 16.34 -15.39 48.35
N TYR A 414 15.95 -16.16 47.35
CA TYR A 414 14.68 -16.89 47.38
C TYR A 414 14.64 -18.04 48.41
N HIS A 415 15.79 -18.44 48.98
CA HIS A 415 15.87 -19.53 49.97
C HIS A 415 16.08 -19.09 51.45
N GLN A 416 16.29 -17.80 51.75
CA GLN A 416 16.62 -17.37 53.13
C GLN A 416 15.50 -16.66 53.92
N TRP A 417 14.32 -16.48 53.33
CA TRP A 417 13.21 -15.74 53.99
C TRP A 417 12.11 -16.63 54.59
N ARG A 418 12.34 -17.95 54.67
CA ARG A 418 11.40 -18.90 55.29
C ARG A 418 11.64 -19.17 56.78
N TRP A 419 12.59 -18.48 57.43
CA TRP A 419 13.05 -18.81 58.79
C TRP A 419 12.90 -17.71 59.85
N TYR A 420 12.42 -16.52 59.50
CA TYR A 420 12.13 -15.48 60.48
C TYR A 420 10.69 -15.06 60.27
N PHE A 421 9.77 -15.65 61.05
CA PHE A 421 8.43 -15.18 61.43
C PHE A 421 7.58 -16.40 61.81
N ASN A 422 8.09 -17.18 62.77
CA ASN A 422 7.26 -18.02 63.62
C ASN A 422 7.94 -18.06 65.00
N SER A 423 7.20 -17.64 66.02
CA SER A 423 7.56 -17.53 67.44
C SER A 423 8.41 -16.31 67.84
N LEU A 424 7.69 -15.27 68.31
CA LEU A 424 7.95 -14.33 69.40
C LEU A 424 7.06 -13.11 69.08
N GLY A 425 5.88 -12.89 69.66
CA GLY A 425 5.18 -13.48 70.80
C GLY A 425 4.14 -12.44 71.23
N ASN A 426 2.99 -12.90 71.71
CA ASN A 426 2.05 -12.08 72.47
C ASN A 426 2.80 -11.27 73.55
N ILE A 427 2.58 -9.96 73.59
CA ILE A 427 2.12 -9.11 74.71
C ILE A 427 1.69 -7.78 74.09
#